data_AF-A0A0N7M3U3-F1
#
_entry.id   AF-A0A0N7M3U3-F1
#
_cell.length_a   1.000
_cell.length_b   1.000
_cell.length_c   1.000
_cell.angle_alpha   90.00
_cell.angle_beta   90.00
_cell.angle_gamma   90.00
#
_symmetry.space_group_name_H-M   'P 1'
#
loop_
_entity.id
_entity.type
_entity.pdbx_description
1 polymer ?
#
loop_
_entity_poly.entity_id
_entity_poly.type
_entity_poly.pdbx_seq_one_letter_code
_entity_poly.pdbx_strand_id
1 'polypeptide(L)'
;MSEQEDRLQITLDAAVERYDERVSVPFAASPALRVIPSDTFYAHVFPLGEGLGIDTCTGTADQISKAWKRALELSANLPPEHQIELLGHPDHAADMSLRWLMQHELNHFAIGHFKITGSAGLLEAGAPIGFGIATQGAAPPELPVESFLAEDEEHWLSYCLELQADQDATEIFLGAYSAENWKLFRYYATSVLMVILIIEREERGKETSRTHPFAETRLFMLLAYLTEQPFIPAYKRAEREGLDYVPEEYLPSDSEISDFHAAVVEPVFASSQILAEAVGLKDFWQDLGGSDAFFADIETVLSQGHQPPEHFRTKGAKQWSALKPTNDKILRALGF
;
A
#
# COMPACT_ATOMS: atom_id res chain seq x y z
N MET A 1 2.18 19.69 22.81
CA MET A 1 2.06 19.21 21.43
C MET A 1 0.95 19.99 20.76
N SER A 2 1.05 20.21 19.45
CA SER A 2 -0.08 20.73 18.66
C SER A 2 -1.12 19.62 18.43
N GLU A 3 -2.37 19.99 18.11
CA GLU A 3 -3.45 19.01 17.82
C GLU A 3 -3.06 18.02 16.71
N GLN A 4 -2.29 18.47 15.72
CA GLN A 4 -1.78 17.63 14.62
C GLN A 4 -0.70 16.65 15.10
N GLU A 5 0.18 17.08 16.00
CA GLU A 5 1.18 16.20 16.61
C GLU A 5 0.52 15.09 17.41
N ASP A 6 -0.47 15.43 18.23
CA ASP A 6 -1.24 14.45 19.02
C ASP A 6 -1.94 13.45 18.10
N ARG A 7 -2.58 13.92 17.01
CA ARG A 7 -3.25 13.07 16.02
C ARG A 7 -2.29 12.10 15.33
N LEU A 8 -1.12 12.58 14.90
CA LEU A 8 -0.10 11.74 14.26
C LEU A 8 0.47 10.69 15.22
N GLN A 9 0.69 11.07 16.49
CA GLN A 9 1.15 10.13 17.52
C GLN A 9 0.09 9.05 17.80
N ILE A 10 -1.17 9.44 18.01
CA ILE A 10 -2.29 8.50 18.21
C ILE A 10 -2.41 7.53 17.03
N THR A 11 -2.22 8.04 15.80
CA THR A 11 -2.24 7.23 14.58
C THR A 11 -1.12 6.20 14.57
N LEU A 12 0.11 6.61 14.91
CA LEU A 12 1.25 5.72 15.00
C LEU A 12 1.03 4.64 16.07
N ASP A 13 0.59 5.03 17.27
CA ASP A 13 0.30 4.10 18.36
C ASP A 13 -0.75 3.06 17.93
N ALA A 14 -1.80 3.51 17.23
CA ALA A 14 -2.82 2.62 16.69
C ALA A 14 -2.30 1.70 15.57
N ALA A 15 -1.32 2.13 14.77
CA ALA A 15 -0.69 1.28 13.77
C ALA A 15 0.17 0.18 14.45
N VAL A 16 0.94 0.52 15.47
CA VAL A 16 1.70 -0.44 16.28
C VAL A 16 0.77 -1.45 16.95
N GLU A 17 -0.31 -1.00 17.60
CA GLU A 17 -1.30 -1.89 18.21
C GLU A 17 -1.94 -2.82 17.17
N ARG A 18 -2.25 -2.31 15.97
CA ARG A 18 -2.78 -3.13 14.87
C ARG A 18 -1.81 -4.24 14.49
N TYR A 19 -0.53 -3.91 14.37
CA TYR A 19 0.51 -4.86 14.03
C TYR A 19 0.57 -5.97 15.08
N ASP A 20 0.65 -5.60 16.37
CA ASP A 20 0.72 -6.54 17.49
C ASP A 20 -0.47 -7.50 17.50
N GLU A 21 -1.69 -6.96 17.30
CA GLU A 21 -2.92 -7.76 17.24
C GLU A 21 -2.95 -8.73 16.05
N ARG A 22 -2.44 -8.31 14.89
CA ARG A 22 -2.60 -9.07 13.62
C ARG A 22 -1.46 -10.05 13.38
N VAL A 23 -0.24 -9.65 13.67
CA VAL A 23 0.96 -10.49 13.53
C VAL A 23 1.11 -11.43 14.74
N SER A 24 0.40 -11.16 15.85
CA SER A 24 0.46 -11.94 17.10
C SER A 24 1.86 -12.00 17.73
N VAL A 25 2.72 -11.05 17.35
CA VAL A 25 4.06 -10.82 17.90
C VAL A 25 4.22 -9.31 18.07
N PRO A 26 4.71 -8.84 19.24
CA PRO A 26 4.96 -7.41 19.43
C PRO A 26 5.90 -6.84 18.36
N PHE A 27 5.62 -5.62 17.92
CA PHE A 27 6.49 -4.90 17.01
C PHE A 27 7.89 -4.78 17.61
N ALA A 28 8.90 -5.16 16.84
CA ALA A 28 10.23 -5.45 17.38
C ALA A 28 11.03 -4.20 17.82
N ALA A 29 10.56 -3.00 17.47
CA ALA A 29 11.18 -1.73 17.84
C ALA A 29 10.20 -0.82 18.57
N SER A 30 10.71 0.15 19.34
CA SER A 30 9.90 1.27 19.83
C SER A 30 10.00 2.42 18.84
N PRO A 31 8.93 2.73 18.07
CA PRO A 31 8.97 3.84 17.13
C PRO A 31 8.91 5.18 17.85
N ALA A 32 9.77 6.11 17.45
CA ALA A 32 9.82 7.48 17.92
C ALA A 32 9.40 8.42 16.80
N LEU A 33 8.27 9.12 16.99
CA LEU A 33 7.77 10.09 16.04
C LEU A 33 8.44 11.45 16.21
N ARG A 34 8.91 12.03 15.12
CA ARG A 34 9.30 13.44 15.03
C ARG A 34 8.42 14.13 13.99
N VAL A 35 7.62 15.08 14.47
CA VAL A 35 6.75 15.88 13.61
C VAL A 35 7.48 17.16 13.20
N ILE A 36 7.56 17.39 11.89
CA ILE A 36 8.22 18.54 11.28
C ILE A 36 7.14 19.57 10.89
N PRO A 37 7.22 20.81 11.39
CA PRO A 37 6.30 21.88 10.98
C PRO A 37 6.52 22.25 9.51
N SER A 38 5.71 21.69 8.63
CA SER A 38 5.73 21.91 7.17
C SER A 38 4.37 21.56 6.59
N ASP A 39 3.99 22.18 5.48
CA ASP A 39 2.76 21.88 4.73
C ASP A 39 2.93 20.74 3.71
N THR A 40 4.15 20.23 3.55
CA THR A 40 4.49 19.12 2.64
C THR A 40 3.84 17.80 3.06
N PHE A 41 3.52 16.94 2.09
CA PHE A 41 3.13 15.56 2.35
C PHE A 41 4.41 14.73 2.42
N TYR A 42 4.73 14.22 3.60
CA TYR A 42 5.99 13.52 3.85
C TYR A 42 5.84 12.62 5.08
N ALA A 43 6.24 11.37 4.94
CA ALA A 43 6.52 10.44 6.03
C ALA A 43 7.85 9.77 5.71
N HIS A 44 8.61 9.32 6.70
CA HIS A 44 9.89 8.67 6.43
C HIS A 44 10.33 7.90 7.66
N VAL A 45 10.62 6.61 7.46
CA VAL A 45 11.20 5.76 8.48
C VAL A 45 12.73 5.58 8.35
N PHE A 46 13.42 5.60 9.49
CA PHE A 46 14.87 5.38 9.57
C PHE A 46 15.26 4.66 10.87
N PRO A 47 16.36 3.86 10.86
CA PRO A 47 16.82 3.21 12.07
C PRO A 47 17.38 4.22 13.08
N LEU A 48 17.05 4.05 14.37
CA LEU A 48 17.48 4.92 15.46
C LEU A 48 18.08 4.09 16.61
N GLY A 49 19.36 3.73 16.49
CA GLY A 49 20.01 2.85 17.48
C GLY A 49 19.35 1.47 17.49
N GLU A 50 18.85 1.04 18.65
CA GLU A 50 18.03 -0.19 18.78
C GLU A 50 16.53 0.05 18.47
N GLY A 51 16.14 1.28 18.14
CA GLY A 51 14.76 1.68 17.86
C GLY A 51 14.54 2.12 16.42
N LEU A 52 13.38 2.72 16.20
CA LEU A 52 12.92 3.19 14.90
C LEU A 52 12.55 4.68 15.00
N GLY A 53 13.04 5.51 14.10
CA GLY A 53 12.61 6.90 13.95
C GLY A 53 11.62 7.02 12.81
N ILE A 54 10.56 7.80 13.01
CA ILE A 54 9.62 8.18 11.95
C ILE A 54 9.56 9.70 11.92
N ASP A 55 9.94 10.30 10.79
CA ASP A 55 9.71 11.70 10.50
C ASP A 55 8.41 11.85 9.73
N THR A 56 7.59 12.85 10.08
CA THR A 56 6.44 13.22 9.25
C THR A 56 6.16 14.71 9.35
N CYS A 57 5.57 15.29 8.31
CA CYS A 57 5.19 16.69 8.31
C CYS A 57 3.77 16.89 8.84
N THR A 58 3.49 18.04 9.48
CA THR A 58 2.11 18.45 9.82
C THR A 58 1.19 18.46 8.60
N GLY A 59 1.74 18.76 7.42
CA GLY A 59 1.05 18.76 6.14
C GLY A 59 0.51 17.41 5.71
N THR A 60 1.09 16.31 6.16
CA THR A 60 0.63 14.94 5.81
C THR A 60 -0.81 14.72 6.24
N ALA A 61 -1.14 15.00 7.51
CA ALA A 61 -2.50 14.88 8.04
C ALA A 61 -3.47 15.89 7.40
N ASP A 62 -3.02 17.13 7.19
CA ASP A 62 -3.83 18.17 6.56
C ASP A 62 -4.21 17.83 5.12
N GLN A 63 -3.26 17.30 4.34
CA GLN A 63 -3.47 16.98 2.95
C GLN A 63 -4.40 15.78 2.77
N ILE A 64 -4.24 14.72 3.58
CA ILE A 64 -5.18 13.59 3.60
C ILE A 64 -6.59 14.08 3.95
N SER A 65 -6.72 14.92 4.98
CA SER A 65 -8.02 15.46 5.40
C SER A 65 -8.67 16.33 4.32
N LYS A 66 -7.88 17.18 3.65
CA LYS A 66 -8.34 18.00 2.50
C LYS A 66 -8.79 17.14 1.32
N ALA A 67 -8.04 16.10 0.98
CA ALA A 67 -8.37 15.18 -0.10
C ALA A 67 -9.68 14.44 0.17
N TRP A 68 -9.88 13.94 1.40
CA TRP A 68 -11.13 13.29 1.80
C TRP A 68 -12.33 14.23 1.75
N LYS A 69 -12.19 15.44 2.29
CA LYS A 69 -13.25 16.45 2.19
C LYS A 69 -13.64 16.70 0.73
N ARG A 70 -12.65 16.86 -0.15
CA ARG A 70 -12.89 17.09 -1.58
C ARG A 70 -13.55 15.89 -2.25
N ALA A 71 -13.11 14.68 -1.96
CA ALA A 71 -13.70 13.46 -2.51
C ALA A 71 -15.17 13.30 -2.11
N LEU A 72 -15.51 13.61 -0.86
CA LEU A 72 -16.89 13.55 -0.39
C LEU A 72 -17.78 14.64 -0.98
N GLU A 73 -17.25 15.85 -1.19
CA GLU A 73 -17.94 16.91 -1.93
C GLU A 73 -18.24 16.49 -3.38
N LEU A 74 -17.27 15.88 -4.07
CA LEU A 74 -17.47 15.34 -5.42
C LEU A 74 -18.51 14.22 -5.41
N SER A 75 -18.37 13.29 -4.47
CA SER A 75 -19.23 12.13 -4.33
C SER A 75 -20.68 12.49 -4.03
N ALA A 76 -20.92 13.50 -3.19
CA ALA A 76 -22.27 13.95 -2.82
C ALA A 76 -23.12 14.44 -4.01
N ASN A 77 -22.48 14.77 -5.14
CA ASN A 77 -23.18 15.17 -6.37
C ASN A 77 -23.57 13.99 -7.28
N LEU A 78 -23.22 12.76 -6.91
CA LEU A 78 -23.54 11.55 -7.65
C LEU A 78 -24.83 10.89 -7.12
N PRO A 79 -25.49 10.04 -7.92
CA PRO A 79 -26.56 9.16 -7.43
C PRO A 79 -26.08 8.34 -6.21
N PRO A 80 -26.95 8.06 -5.21
CA PRO A 80 -26.58 7.37 -3.96
C PRO A 80 -25.76 6.10 -4.15
N GLU A 81 -26.10 5.30 -5.17
CA GLU A 81 -25.44 4.04 -5.54
C GLU A 81 -23.99 4.20 -6.06
N HIS A 82 -23.60 5.42 -6.42
CA HIS A 82 -22.27 5.79 -6.88
C HIS A 82 -21.50 6.64 -5.87
N GLN A 83 -22.06 6.86 -4.68
CA GLN A 83 -21.39 7.62 -3.63
C GLN A 83 -20.38 6.75 -2.88
N ILE A 84 -19.33 7.39 -2.36
CA ILE A 84 -18.35 6.76 -1.47
C ILE A 84 -19.08 6.49 -0.15
N GLU A 85 -19.26 5.20 0.17
CA GLU A 85 -19.90 4.80 1.43
C GLU A 85 -18.87 4.82 2.57
N LEU A 86 -19.04 5.78 3.50
CA LEU A 86 -18.21 5.88 4.69
C LEU A 86 -18.71 5.00 5.83
N LEU A 87 -17.79 4.59 6.71
CA LEU A 87 -18.09 4.06 8.03
C LEU A 87 -17.89 5.15 9.10
N GLY A 88 -18.93 5.96 9.29
CA GLY A 88 -18.96 7.00 10.32
C GLY A 88 -18.62 8.40 9.78
N HIS A 89 -17.93 9.20 10.60
CA HIS A 89 -17.61 10.60 10.29
C HIS A 89 -16.50 10.70 9.23
N PRO A 90 -16.51 11.70 8.33
CA PRO A 90 -15.45 11.94 7.34
C PRO A 90 -14.03 11.94 7.91
N ASP A 91 -13.83 12.53 9.10
CA ASP A 91 -12.51 12.59 9.74
C ASP A 91 -11.95 11.19 10.04
N HIS A 92 -12.84 10.21 10.27
CA HIS A 92 -12.45 8.83 10.50
C HIS A 92 -11.80 8.20 9.26
N ALA A 93 -12.21 8.59 8.05
CA ALA A 93 -11.62 8.09 6.81
C ALA A 93 -10.20 8.63 6.63
N ALA A 94 -9.98 9.90 7.00
CA ALA A 94 -8.66 10.51 7.02
C ALA A 94 -7.74 9.87 8.07
N ASP A 95 -8.25 9.57 9.26
CA ASP A 95 -7.51 8.84 10.30
C ASP A 95 -7.14 7.43 9.87
N MET A 96 -8.05 6.73 9.17
CA MET A 96 -7.76 5.40 8.62
C MET A 96 -6.70 5.44 7.51
N SER A 97 -6.75 6.44 6.62
CA SER A 97 -5.68 6.66 5.64
C SER A 97 -4.34 6.95 6.31
N LEU A 98 -4.32 7.82 7.34
CA LEU A 98 -3.12 8.09 8.13
C LEU A 98 -2.59 6.84 8.82
N ARG A 99 -3.47 5.98 9.36
CA ARG A 99 -3.08 4.73 10.02
C ARG A 99 -2.44 3.76 9.04
N TRP A 100 -2.98 3.64 7.83
CA TRP A 100 -2.33 2.83 6.79
C TRP A 100 -0.96 3.40 6.39
N LEU A 101 -0.82 4.72 6.25
CA LEU A 101 0.48 5.35 5.98
C LEU A 101 1.51 5.03 7.08
N MET A 102 1.12 5.14 8.35
CA MET A 102 2.01 4.77 9.46
C MET A 102 2.34 3.26 9.44
N GLN A 103 1.38 2.41 9.10
CA GLN A 103 1.62 0.97 8.95
C GLN A 103 2.61 0.67 7.81
N HIS A 104 2.50 1.37 6.68
CA HIS A 104 3.43 1.27 5.55
C HIS A 104 4.87 1.58 6.00
N GLU A 105 5.08 2.70 6.71
CA GLU A 105 6.39 3.09 7.24
C GLU A 105 6.95 2.06 8.25
N LEU A 106 6.12 1.56 9.15
CA LEU A 106 6.52 0.50 10.09
C LEU A 106 6.95 -0.78 9.35
N ASN A 107 6.32 -1.08 8.22
CA ASN A 107 6.57 -2.32 7.49
C ASN A 107 7.86 -2.32 6.69
N HIS A 108 8.40 -1.16 6.31
CA HIS A 108 9.79 -1.08 5.85
C HIS A 108 10.78 -1.64 6.88
N PHE A 109 10.53 -1.41 8.17
CA PHE A 109 11.32 -2.01 9.25
C PHE A 109 11.00 -3.50 9.44
N ALA A 110 9.71 -3.85 9.54
CA ALA A 110 9.28 -5.22 9.84
C ALA A 110 9.78 -6.25 8.80
N ILE A 111 9.74 -5.89 7.52
CA ILE A 111 10.18 -6.75 6.40
C ILE A 111 11.72 -6.76 6.30
N GLY A 112 12.40 -5.80 6.94
CA GLY A 112 13.85 -5.75 7.03
C GLY A 112 14.52 -5.00 5.88
N HIS A 113 13.86 -4.01 5.26
CA HIS A 113 14.45 -3.24 4.15
C HIS A 113 15.77 -2.55 4.54
N PHE A 114 15.92 -2.17 5.81
CA PHE A 114 17.16 -1.59 6.34
C PHE A 114 18.35 -2.57 6.35
N LYS A 115 18.14 -3.87 6.18
CA LYS A 115 19.26 -4.80 5.93
C LYS A 115 19.91 -4.52 4.57
N ILE A 116 19.13 -4.06 3.60
CA ILE A 116 19.58 -3.76 2.23
C ILE A 116 20.06 -2.32 2.13
N THR A 117 19.33 -1.38 2.73
CA THR A 117 19.67 0.06 2.64
C THR A 117 20.64 0.52 3.73
N GLY A 118 20.85 -0.29 4.77
CA GLY A 118 21.66 0.07 5.94
C GLY A 118 20.97 1.18 6.74
N SER A 119 21.76 2.15 7.22
CA SER A 119 21.23 3.37 7.87
C SER A 119 20.72 4.42 6.88
N ALA A 120 20.70 4.11 5.59
CA ALA A 120 20.04 4.96 4.62
C ALA A 120 18.53 4.91 4.85
N GLY A 121 17.96 6.04 5.25
CA GLY A 121 16.52 6.20 5.25
C GLY A 121 15.92 5.95 3.85
N LEU A 122 14.73 5.34 3.79
CA LEU A 122 13.93 5.22 2.56
C LEU A 122 13.12 6.51 2.40
N LEU A 123 13.54 7.39 1.49
CA LEU A 123 12.89 8.71 1.36
C LEU A 123 11.58 8.64 0.58
N GLU A 124 10.53 9.24 1.13
CA GLU A 124 9.25 9.47 0.47
C GLU A 124 9.24 10.69 -0.48
N ALA A 125 8.23 10.73 -1.34
CA ALA A 125 8.04 11.79 -2.34
C ALA A 125 7.91 13.19 -1.71
N GLY A 126 8.61 14.18 -2.27
CA GLY A 126 8.45 15.59 -1.85
C GLY A 126 9.44 16.07 -0.78
N ALA A 127 10.43 15.26 -0.40
CA ALA A 127 11.48 15.67 0.51
C ALA A 127 12.20 16.96 0.03
N PRO A 128 12.42 17.96 0.91
CA PRO A 128 13.22 19.15 0.57
C PRO A 128 14.71 18.85 0.32
N ILE A 129 15.13 17.60 0.54
CA ILE A 129 16.48 17.11 0.27
C ILE A 129 16.32 16.04 -0.80
N GLY A 130 16.63 16.40 -2.04
CA GLY A 130 16.59 15.50 -3.19
C GLY A 130 17.44 14.25 -2.95
N PHE A 131 17.04 13.15 -3.59
CA PHE A 131 17.67 11.84 -3.59
C PHE A 131 19.11 11.83 -3.09
N GLY A 132 19.24 11.38 -1.86
CA GLY A 132 20.44 10.84 -1.32
C GLY A 132 19.97 10.00 -0.16
N ILE A 133 20.33 8.73 -0.17
CA ILE A 133 20.58 7.95 1.04
C ILE A 133 21.15 8.94 2.08
N ALA A 134 20.29 9.45 2.95
CA ALA A 134 20.66 10.53 3.85
C ALA A 134 21.45 9.86 4.96
N THR A 135 22.78 9.88 4.80
CA THR A 135 23.74 9.21 5.67
C THR A 135 23.79 9.90 7.03
N GLN A 136 22.82 9.62 7.88
CA GLN A 136 22.99 9.80 9.32
C GLN A 136 23.58 8.51 9.92
N GLY A 137 24.89 8.51 10.17
CA GLY A 137 25.52 7.53 11.05
C GLY A 137 25.81 6.12 10.48
N ALA A 138 25.99 6.03 9.16
CA ALA A 138 26.21 4.84 8.32
C ALA A 138 26.79 3.58 9.01
N ALA A 139 25.90 2.72 9.52
CA ALA A 139 26.19 1.29 9.50
C ALA A 139 26.07 0.82 8.03
N PRO A 140 27.04 0.04 7.52
CA PRO A 140 26.93 -0.54 6.18
C PRO A 140 25.73 -1.49 6.12
N PRO A 141 25.11 -1.67 4.94
CA PRO A 141 24.04 -2.65 4.79
C PRO A 141 24.55 -4.06 5.11
N GLU A 142 23.70 -4.84 5.78
CA GLU A 142 23.97 -6.26 6.06
C GLU A 142 23.90 -7.11 4.79
N LEU A 143 23.06 -6.69 3.84
CA LEU A 143 22.83 -7.32 2.54
C LEU A 143 23.16 -6.32 1.42
N PRO A 144 24.41 -6.25 0.95
CA PRO A 144 24.79 -5.40 -0.18
C PRO A 144 23.99 -5.79 -1.43
N VAL A 145 23.43 -4.80 -2.12
CA VAL A 145 22.53 -4.99 -3.27
C VAL A 145 23.19 -5.84 -4.37
N GLU A 146 24.48 -5.61 -4.59
CA GLU A 146 25.30 -6.28 -5.60
C GLU A 146 25.50 -7.78 -5.32
N SER A 147 25.14 -8.24 -4.12
CA SER A 147 25.22 -9.66 -3.76
C SER A 147 24.04 -10.49 -4.28
N PHE A 148 22.92 -9.85 -4.67
CA PHE A 148 21.72 -10.55 -5.12
C PHE A 148 20.98 -9.90 -6.31
N LEU A 149 21.28 -8.65 -6.67
CA LEU A 149 20.78 -7.99 -7.89
C LEU A 149 21.92 -7.72 -8.88
N ALA A 150 21.57 -7.75 -10.17
CA ALA A 150 22.44 -7.22 -11.21
C ALA A 150 22.37 -5.68 -11.26
N GLU A 151 23.42 -5.03 -11.77
CA GLU A 151 23.53 -3.55 -11.84
C GLU A 151 22.36 -2.91 -12.62
N ASP A 152 21.88 -3.59 -13.67
CA ASP A 152 20.73 -3.14 -14.46
C ASP A 152 19.39 -3.36 -13.77
N GLU A 153 19.34 -4.04 -12.62
CA GLU A 153 18.14 -4.25 -11.81
C GLU A 153 18.06 -3.30 -10.60
N GLU A 154 19.16 -2.63 -10.23
CA GLU A 154 19.22 -1.78 -9.03
C GLU A 154 18.21 -0.63 -9.07
N HIS A 155 17.91 -0.10 -10.26
CA HIS A 155 16.93 0.96 -10.43
C HIS A 155 15.49 0.54 -10.08
N TRP A 156 15.21 -0.76 -10.00
CA TRP A 156 13.92 -1.29 -9.56
C TRP A 156 13.84 -1.53 -8.05
N LEU A 157 14.96 -1.41 -7.33
CA LEU A 157 15.04 -1.75 -5.92
C LEU A 157 14.02 -0.96 -5.10
N SER A 158 14.01 0.37 -5.21
CA SER A 158 13.06 1.21 -4.45
C SER A 158 11.62 0.80 -4.73
N TYR A 159 11.27 0.56 -6.00
CA TYR A 159 9.91 0.17 -6.37
C TYR A 159 9.49 -1.15 -5.75
N CYS A 160 10.40 -2.13 -5.68
CA CYS A 160 10.11 -3.40 -5.02
C CYS A 160 9.94 -3.25 -3.51
N LEU A 161 10.78 -2.45 -2.86
CA LEU A 161 10.66 -2.17 -1.43
C LEU A 161 9.33 -1.48 -1.10
N GLU A 162 8.92 -0.49 -1.90
CA GLU A 162 7.63 0.18 -1.72
C GLU A 162 6.43 -0.78 -1.92
N LEU A 163 6.48 -1.66 -2.94
CA LEU A 163 5.40 -2.65 -3.15
C LEU A 163 5.32 -3.68 -2.01
N GLN A 164 6.45 -4.07 -1.43
CA GLN A 164 6.48 -4.99 -0.29
C GLN A 164 5.85 -4.33 0.95
N ALA A 165 6.21 -3.09 1.24
CA ALA A 165 5.64 -2.33 2.35
C ALA A 165 4.13 -2.10 2.15
N ASP A 166 3.71 -1.74 0.94
CA ASP A 166 2.29 -1.62 0.58
C ASP A 166 1.51 -2.89 0.82
N GLN A 167 2.02 -4.02 0.33
CA GLN A 167 1.35 -5.30 0.43
C GLN A 167 1.16 -5.66 1.90
N ASP A 168 2.25 -5.75 2.67
CA ASP A 168 2.19 -6.18 4.07
C ASP A 168 1.34 -5.22 4.92
N ALA A 169 1.44 -3.91 4.67
CA ALA A 169 0.64 -2.92 5.39
C ALA A 169 -0.85 -3.09 5.06
N THR A 170 -1.18 -3.35 3.79
CA THR A 170 -2.54 -3.62 3.36
C THR A 170 -3.09 -4.90 3.99
N GLU A 171 -2.31 -5.98 4.07
CA GLU A 171 -2.75 -7.24 4.69
C GLU A 171 -3.09 -7.05 6.18
N ILE A 172 -2.21 -6.38 6.93
CA ILE A 172 -2.41 -6.07 8.35
C ILE A 172 -3.62 -5.13 8.53
N PHE A 173 -3.70 -4.12 7.68
CA PHE A 173 -4.72 -3.08 7.77
C PHE A 173 -6.12 -3.63 7.49
N LEU A 174 -6.30 -4.35 6.38
CA LEU A 174 -7.55 -5.01 6.02
C LEU A 174 -7.90 -6.13 7.02
N GLY A 175 -6.92 -6.96 7.36
CA GLY A 175 -7.09 -8.12 8.22
C GLY A 175 -7.72 -9.33 7.52
N ALA A 176 -8.10 -10.34 8.30
CA ALA A 176 -8.61 -11.60 7.76
C ALA A 176 -10.02 -11.47 7.16
N TYR A 177 -10.22 -12.12 5.99
CA TYR A 177 -11.52 -12.22 5.33
C TYR A 177 -12.62 -12.75 6.26
N SER A 178 -13.79 -12.13 6.15
CA SER A 178 -15.04 -12.59 6.74
C SER A 178 -16.21 -12.08 5.90
N ALA A 179 -17.18 -12.96 5.61
CA ALA A 179 -18.40 -12.64 4.86
C ALA A 179 -19.23 -11.51 5.50
N GLU A 180 -19.08 -11.29 6.81
CA GLU A 180 -19.82 -10.28 7.57
C GLU A 180 -19.21 -8.87 7.46
N ASN A 181 -17.96 -8.76 7.00
CA ASN A 181 -17.15 -7.53 7.08
C ASN A 181 -16.90 -6.85 5.73
N TRP A 182 -17.61 -7.20 4.66
CA TRP A 182 -17.37 -6.66 3.31
C TRP A 182 -17.38 -5.13 3.24
N LYS A 183 -18.31 -4.48 3.96
CA LYS A 183 -18.35 -3.01 4.05
C LYS A 183 -17.07 -2.43 4.64
N LEU A 184 -16.48 -3.13 5.62
CA LEU A 184 -15.24 -2.73 6.26
C LEU A 184 -14.04 -2.88 5.32
N PHE A 185 -13.98 -3.99 4.56
CA PHE A 185 -12.96 -4.17 3.52
C PHE A 185 -12.99 -3.05 2.48
N ARG A 186 -14.17 -2.75 1.93
CA ARG A 186 -14.33 -1.66 0.97
C ARG A 186 -13.88 -0.33 1.56
N TYR A 187 -14.30 -0.02 2.79
CA TYR A 187 -13.94 1.22 3.47
C TYR A 187 -12.41 1.34 3.65
N TYR A 188 -11.76 0.32 4.19
CA TYR A 188 -10.32 0.33 4.40
C TYR A 188 -9.53 0.37 3.09
N ALA A 189 -9.91 -0.41 2.07
CA ALA A 189 -9.26 -0.35 0.76
C ALA A 189 -9.40 1.04 0.11
N THR A 190 -10.55 1.69 0.27
CA THR A 190 -10.74 3.08 -0.19
C THR A 190 -9.80 4.05 0.55
N SER A 191 -9.57 3.84 1.85
CA SER A 191 -8.59 4.60 2.64
C SER A 191 -7.14 4.37 2.22
N VAL A 192 -6.76 3.15 1.86
CA VAL A 192 -5.44 2.83 1.28
C VAL A 192 -5.27 3.58 -0.04
N LEU A 193 -6.26 3.46 -0.93
CA LEU A 193 -6.23 4.06 -2.25
C LEU A 193 -6.10 5.60 -2.21
N MET A 194 -6.73 6.27 -1.26
CA MET A 194 -6.54 7.71 -1.07
C MET A 194 -5.06 8.07 -0.89
N VAL A 195 -4.33 7.34 -0.05
CA VAL A 195 -2.91 7.62 0.23
C VAL A 195 -2.06 7.35 -1.01
N ILE A 196 -2.28 6.22 -1.69
CA ILE A 196 -1.61 5.87 -2.95
C ILE A 196 -1.73 7.02 -3.97
N LEU A 197 -2.92 7.60 -4.11
CA LEU A 197 -3.17 8.69 -5.06
C LEU A 197 -2.54 10.02 -4.63
N ILE A 198 -2.45 10.30 -3.33
CA ILE A 198 -1.71 11.47 -2.84
C ILE A 198 -0.22 11.31 -3.13
N ILE A 199 0.36 10.13 -2.89
CA ILE A 199 1.77 9.83 -3.21
C ILE A 199 2.01 10.00 -4.71
N GLU A 200 1.14 9.46 -5.58
CA GLU A 200 1.26 9.65 -7.02
C GLU A 200 1.26 11.13 -7.43
N ARG A 201 0.41 11.94 -6.80
CA ARG A 201 0.39 13.38 -7.07
C ARG A 201 1.73 14.04 -6.73
N GLU A 202 2.34 13.65 -5.62
CA GLU A 202 3.65 14.16 -5.23
C GLU A 202 4.78 13.66 -6.13
N GLU A 203 4.66 12.46 -6.71
CA GLU A 203 5.66 11.84 -7.59
C GLU A 203 5.53 12.23 -9.07
N ARG A 204 4.37 12.76 -9.48
CA ARG A 204 4.10 13.04 -10.89
C ARG A 204 5.08 14.10 -11.45
N GLY A 205 5.72 13.79 -12.57
CA GLY A 205 6.74 14.64 -13.20
C GLY A 205 8.14 14.56 -12.58
N LYS A 206 8.39 13.58 -11.71
CA LYS A 206 9.69 13.31 -11.08
C LYS A 206 10.30 11.99 -11.57
N GLU A 207 10.16 11.64 -12.84
CA GLU A 207 10.48 10.30 -13.38
C GLU A 207 11.93 9.84 -13.07
N THR A 208 12.90 10.76 -13.04
CA THR A 208 14.30 10.45 -12.73
C THR A 208 14.60 10.31 -11.24
N SER A 209 13.68 10.74 -10.39
CA SER A 209 13.82 10.79 -8.94
C SER A 209 12.50 10.33 -8.30
N ARG A 210 11.90 9.29 -8.86
CA ARG A 210 10.65 8.72 -8.37
C ARG A 210 11.02 7.57 -7.45
N THR A 211 10.52 7.54 -6.22
CA THR A 211 10.78 6.41 -5.31
C THR A 211 9.70 5.35 -5.36
N HIS A 212 8.48 5.73 -5.75
CA HIS A 212 7.32 4.83 -5.77
C HIS A 212 7.01 4.25 -7.16
N PRO A 213 6.48 3.02 -7.23
CA PRO A 213 5.77 2.53 -8.40
C PRO A 213 4.62 3.46 -8.79
N PHE A 214 4.07 3.26 -10.00
CA PHE A 214 2.88 4.00 -10.40
C PHE A 214 1.67 3.64 -9.52
N ALA A 215 0.80 4.61 -9.26
CA ALA A 215 -0.46 4.34 -8.57
C ALA A 215 -1.32 3.31 -9.32
N GLU A 216 -1.24 3.22 -10.65
CA GLU A 216 -1.93 2.17 -11.40
C GLU A 216 -1.43 0.76 -11.00
N THR A 217 -0.13 0.62 -10.72
CA THR A 217 0.51 -0.63 -10.27
C THR A 217 0.11 -0.96 -8.84
N ARG A 218 0.11 0.04 -7.96
CA ARG A 218 -0.28 -0.13 -6.54
C ARG A 218 -1.78 -0.44 -6.42
N LEU A 219 -2.63 0.21 -7.22
CA LEU A 219 -4.07 -0.12 -7.33
C LEU A 219 -4.30 -1.52 -7.92
N PHE A 220 -3.51 -1.91 -8.93
CA PHE A 220 -3.55 -3.27 -9.47
C PHE A 220 -3.28 -4.32 -8.39
N MET A 221 -2.24 -4.14 -7.58
CA MET A 221 -1.94 -5.04 -6.46
C MET A 221 -3.03 -5.03 -5.40
N LEU A 222 -3.53 -3.86 -4.99
CA LEU A 222 -4.61 -3.74 -4.02
C LEU A 222 -5.87 -4.51 -4.47
N LEU A 223 -6.30 -4.33 -5.73
CA LEU A 223 -7.51 -4.98 -6.23
C LEU A 223 -7.33 -6.45 -6.55
N ALA A 224 -6.14 -6.87 -7.01
CA ALA A 224 -5.80 -8.28 -7.12
C ALA A 224 -5.89 -8.98 -5.75
N TYR A 225 -5.30 -8.37 -4.72
CA TYR A 225 -5.36 -8.88 -3.35
C TYR A 225 -6.79 -8.93 -2.81
N LEU A 226 -7.59 -7.88 -3.02
CA LEU A 226 -9.02 -7.91 -2.65
C LEU A 226 -9.74 -9.06 -3.35
N THR A 227 -9.50 -9.28 -4.64
CA THR A 227 -10.15 -10.34 -5.42
C THR A 227 -9.78 -11.73 -4.90
N GLU A 228 -8.57 -11.89 -4.34
CA GLU A 228 -8.10 -13.13 -3.73
C GLU A 228 -8.65 -13.36 -2.30
N GLN A 229 -9.08 -12.32 -1.58
CA GLN A 229 -9.50 -12.40 -0.17
C GLN A 229 -10.44 -13.56 0.17
N PRO A 230 -11.52 -13.83 -0.60
CA PRO A 230 -12.44 -14.92 -0.28
C PRO A 230 -11.79 -16.32 -0.30
N PHE A 231 -10.68 -16.48 -1.04
CA PHE A 231 -9.97 -17.75 -1.19
C PHE A 231 -8.92 -18.01 -0.10
N ILE A 232 -8.39 -16.94 0.52
CA ILE A 232 -7.33 -17.04 1.55
C ILE A 232 -7.68 -18.01 2.70
N PRO A 233 -8.91 -18.04 3.25
CA PRO A 233 -9.26 -19.01 4.29
C PRO A 233 -9.12 -20.47 3.83
N ALA A 234 -9.44 -20.76 2.57
CA ALA A 234 -9.31 -22.08 1.98
C ALA A 234 -7.83 -22.49 1.89
N TYR A 235 -6.98 -21.59 1.41
CA TYR A 235 -5.54 -21.79 1.31
C TYR A 235 -4.90 -22.04 2.68
N LYS A 236 -5.20 -21.19 3.68
CA LYS A 236 -4.72 -21.34 5.06
C LYS A 236 -5.23 -22.60 5.74
N ARG A 237 -6.40 -23.10 5.35
CA ARG A 237 -6.92 -24.37 5.87
C ARG A 237 -6.17 -25.56 5.25
N ALA A 238 -6.01 -25.58 3.93
CA ALA A 238 -5.26 -26.62 3.23
C ALA A 238 -3.81 -26.72 3.74
N GLU A 239 -3.15 -25.58 3.91
CA GLU A 239 -1.78 -25.51 4.46
C GLU A 239 -1.70 -26.07 5.89
N ARG A 240 -2.61 -25.68 6.79
CA ARG A 240 -2.64 -26.18 8.18
C ARG A 240 -2.89 -27.68 8.26
N GLU A 241 -3.62 -28.23 7.29
CA GLU A 241 -3.89 -29.66 7.17
C GLU A 241 -2.77 -30.42 6.41
N GLY A 242 -1.75 -29.71 5.90
CA GLY A 242 -0.63 -30.29 5.16
C GLY A 242 -1.01 -30.85 3.80
N LEU A 243 -2.01 -30.26 3.15
CA LEU A 243 -2.47 -30.69 1.83
C LEU A 243 -1.67 -30.02 0.72
N ASP A 244 -1.27 -30.79 -0.29
CA ASP A 244 -0.60 -30.26 -1.50
C ASP A 244 -1.57 -29.58 -2.48
N TYR A 245 -2.86 -29.57 -2.17
CA TYR A 245 -3.93 -28.97 -2.98
C TYR A 245 -5.02 -28.40 -2.08
N VAL A 246 -5.87 -27.56 -2.64
CA VAL A 246 -7.02 -26.95 -1.95
C VAL A 246 -8.28 -27.73 -2.34
N PRO A 247 -8.91 -28.47 -1.41
CA PRO A 247 -10.17 -29.15 -1.69
C PRO A 247 -11.26 -28.19 -2.18
N GLU A 248 -12.08 -28.65 -3.13
CA GLU A 248 -13.15 -27.83 -3.74
C GLU A 248 -14.15 -27.36 -2.67
N GLU A 249 -14.41 -28.19 -1.66
CA GLU A 249 -15.28 -27.85 -0.53
C GLU A 249 -14.72 -26.78 0.42
N TYR A 250 -13.44 -26.41 0.29
CA TYR A 250 -12.86 -25.30 1.06
C TYR A 250 -13.02 -23.97 0.33
N LEU A 251 -13.20 -24.00 -0.99
CA LEU A 251 -13.30 -22.80 -1.80
C LEU A 251 -14.63 -22.08 -1.53
N PRO A 252 -14.64 -20.74 -1.61
CA PRO A 252 -15.88 -19.97 -1.57
C PRO A 252 -16.77 -20.35 -2.76
N SER A 253 -18.08 -20.23 -2.58
CA SER A 253 -19.04 -20.47 -3.67
C SER A 253 -18.94 -19.39 -4.75
N ASP A 254 -19.30 -19.73 -5.99
CA ASP A 254 -19.39 -18.75 -7.10
C ASP A 254 -20.28 -17.54 -6.74
N SER A 255 -21.38 -17.77 -6.02
CA SER A 255 -22.25 -16.70 -5.53
C SER A 255 -21.53 -15.78 -4.53
N GLU A 256 -20.75 -16.34 -3.61
CA GLU A 256 -20.00 -15.55 -2.65
C GLU A 256 -18.92 -14.70 -3.34
N ILE A 257 -18.21 -15.28 -4.31
CA ILE A 257 -17.20 -14.57 -5.10
C ILE A 257 -17.86 -13.41 -5.86
N SER A 258 -18.97 -13.68 -6.57
CA SER A 258 -19.70 -12.68 -7.34
C SER A 258 -20.24 -11.55 -6.45
N ASP A 259 -20.84 -11.91 -5.31
CA ASP A 259 -21.43 -10.94 -4.38
C ASP A 259 -20.35 -10.09 -3.70
N PHE A 260 -19.22 -10.70 -3.31
CA PHE A 260 -18.07 -9.96 -2.76
C PHE A 260 -17.47 -9.00 -3.78
N HIS A 261 -17.30 -9.44 -5.04
CA HIS A 261 -16.77 -8.61 -6.11
C HIS A 261 -17.64 -7.36 -6.33
N ALA A 262 -18.95 -7.53 -6.43
CA ALA A 262 -19.92 -6.44 -6.60
C ALA A 262 -20.02 -5.53 -5.35
N ALA A 263 -19.86 -6.09 -4.15
CA ALA A 263 -19.98 -5.33 -2.90
C ALA A 263 -18.69 -4.59 -2.49
N VAL A 264 -17.52 -5.07 -2.94
CA VAL A 264 -16.21 -4.60 -2.46
C VAL A 264 -15.30 -4.17 -3.60
N VAL A 265 -14.95 -5.07 -4.52
CA VAL A 265 -13.91 -4.83 -5.53
C VAL A 265 -14.34 -3.74 -6.54
N GLU A 266 -15.52 -3.90 -7.14
CA GLU A 266 -16.05 -2.92 -8.11
C GLU A 266 -16.24 -1.53 -7.49
N PRO A 267 -16.83 -1.37 -6.29
CA PRO A 267 -16.93 -0.07 -5.64
C PRO A 267 -15.59 0.60 -5.32
N VAL A 268 -14.55 -0.16 -4.93
CA VAL A 268 -13.21 0.42 -4.70
C VAL A 268 -12.62 0.91 -6.03
N PHE A 269 -12.73 0.10 -7.09
CA PHE A 269 -12.29 0.50 -8.43
C PHE A 269 -13.04 1.75 -8.92
N ALA A 270 -14.37 1.80 -8.78
CA ALA A 270 -15.17 2.96 -9.16
C ALA A 270 -14.83 4.21 -8.33
N SER A 271 -14.58 4.05 -7.03
CA SER A 271 -14.19 5.16 -6.15
C SER A 271 -12.87 5.80 -6.57
N SER A 272 -11.95 5.03 -7.16
CA SER A 272 -10.64 5.54 -7.60
C SER A 272 -10.75 6.75 -8.54
N GLN A 273 -11.78 6.83 -9.38
CA GLN A 273 -12.01 7.98 -10.25
C GLN A 273 -12.31 9.25 -9.44
N ILE A 274 -13.19 9.16 -8.45
CA ILE A 274 -13.57 10.28 -7.58
C ILE A 274 -12.36 10.70 -6.73
N LEU A 275 -11.62 9.75 -6.18
CA LEU A 275 -10.44 10.02 -5.36
C LEU A 275 -9.32 10.66 -6.19
N ALA A 276 -9.06 10.15 -7.41
CA ALA A 276 -8.06 10.71 -8.31
C ALA A 276 -8.41 12.15 -8.68
N GLU A 277 -9.68 12.44 -8.99
CA GLU A 277 -10.14 13.81 -9.22
C GLU A 277 -9.96 14.69 -7.98
N ALA A 278 -10.27 14.17 -6.79
CA ALA A 278 -10.13 14.90 -5.53
C ALA A 278 -8.70 15.34 -5.23
N VAL A 279 -7.70 14.52 -5.60
CA VAL A 279 -6.28 14.85 -5.46
C VAL A 279 -5.71 15.58 -6.68
N GLY A 280 -6.49 15.77 -7.75
CA GLY A 280 -6.09 16.51 -8.94
C GLY A 280 -5.39 15.69 -10.04
N LEU A 281 -5.47 14.36 -9.99
CA LEU A 281 -4.92 13.44 -10.99
C LEU A 281 -5.92 13.21 -12.14
N LYS A 282 -6.10 14.21 -12.99
CA LYS A 282 -7.14 14.21 -14.05
C LYS A 282 -7.01 13.09 -15.09
N ASP A 283 -5.78 12.68 -15.40
CA ASP A 283 -5.50 11.70 -16.46
C ASP A 283 -5.34 10.27 -15.92
N PHE A 284 -5.46 10.06 -14.60
CA PHE A 284 -5.25 8.76 -13.96
C PHE A 284 -6.12 7.65 -14.56
N TRP A 285 -7.39 7.95 -14.88
CA TRP A 285 -8.29 6.94 -15.45
C TRP A 285 -7.92 6.52 -16.87
N GLN A 286 -7.33 7.44 -17.64
CA GLN A 286 -6.77 7.12 -18.95
C GLN A 286 -5.53 6.25 -18.79
N ASP A 287 -4.67 6.57 -17.83
CA ASP A 287 -3.45 5.82 -17.52
C ASP A 287 -3.77 4.38 -17.02
N LEU A 288 -4.90 4.20 -16.32
CA LEU A 288 -5.36 2.91 -15.82
C LEU A 288 -5.82 1.93 -16.92
N GLY A 289 -6.27 2.45 -18.07
CA GLY A 289 -6.62 1.64 -19.24
C GLY A 289 -8.06 1.08 -19.27
N GLY A 290 -8.94 1.51 -18.36
CA GLY A 290 -10.35 1.13 -18.30
C GLY A 290 -10.64 -0.21 -17.59
N SER A 291 -11.90 -0.41 -17.17
CA SER A 291 -12.34 -1.57 -16.37
C SER A 291 -12.00 -2.92 -17.01
N ASP A 292 -12.38 -3.09 -18.28
CA ASP A 292 -12.32 -4.41 -18.93
C ASP A 292 -10.88 -4.89 -19.12
N ALA A 293 -9.97 -3.96 -19.43
CA ALA A 293 -8.55 -4.28 -19.53
C ALA A 293 -7.94 -4.56 -18.16
N PHE A 294 -8.31 -3.77 -17.16
CA PHE A 294 -7.79 -3.89 -15.80
C PHE A 294 -8.19 -5.21 -15.14
N PHE A 295 -9.47 -5.59 -15.19
CA PHE A 295 -9.94 -6.85 -14.61
C PHE A 295 -9.49 -8.08 -15.40
N ALA A 296 -9.31 -7.98 -16.72
CA ALA A 296 -8.69 -9.05 -17.50
C ALA A 296 -7.23 -9.31 -17.10
N ASP A 297 -6.48 -8.26 -16.75
CA ASP A 297 -5.12 -8.41 -16.23
C ASP A 297 -5.10 -9.07 -14.84
N ILE A 298 -6.06 -8.75 -13.96
CA ILE A 298 -6.22 -9.42 -12.66
C ILE A 298 -6.53 -10.90 -12.84
N GLU A 299 -7.50 -11.23 -13.71
CA GLU A 299 -7.87 -12.63 -14.02
C GLU A 299 -6.66 -13.40 -14.57
N THR A 300 -5.83 -12.76 -15.40
CA THR A 300 -4.60 -13.36 -15.91
C THR A 300 -3.65 -13.74 -14.78
N VAL A 301 -3.42 -12.85 -13.80
CA VAL A 301 -2.57 -13.15 -12.65
C VAL A 301 -3.14 -14.25 -11.78
N LEU A 302 -4.44 -14.21 -11.47
CA LEU A 302 -5.07 -15.21 -10.59
C LEU A 302 -5.12 -16.61 -11.24
N SER A 303 -5.27 -16.69 -12.56
CA SER A 303 -5.36 -17.97 -13.27
C SER A 303 -4.02 -18.55 -13.72
N GLN A 304 -3.05 -17.70 -14.06
CA GLN A 304 -1.79 -18.12 -14.70
C GLN A 304 -0.54 -17.68 -13.92
N GLY A 305 -0.70 -16.97 -12.80
CA GLY A 305 0.40 -16.44 -12.02
C GLY A 305 1.15 -15.33 -12.74
N HIS A 306 2.45 -15.19 -12.44
CA HIS A 306 3.32 -14.24 -13.13
C HIS A 306 3.45 -14.59 -14.61
N GLN A 307 3.21 -13.59 -15.46
CA GLN A 307 3.44 -13.65 -16.90
C GLN A 307 4.36 -12.51 -17.33
N PRO A 308 5.02 -12.59 -18.50
CA PRO A 308 5.79 -11.46 -19.06
C PRO A 308 4.92 -10.22 -19.37
N PRO A 309 5.50 -8.99 -19.39
CA PRO A 309 4.73 -7.75 -19.53
C PRO A 309 3.84 -7.67 -20.78
N GLU A 310 4.22 -8.29 -21.89
CA GLU A 310 3.46 -8.29 -23.13
C GLU A 310 2.11 -9.02 -23.05
N HIS A 311 1.89 -9.84 -22.03
CA HIS A 311 0.61 -10.52 -21.79
C HIS A 311 -0.42 -9.61 -21.11
N PHE A 312 0.03 -8.49 -20.53
CA PHE A 312 -0.83 -7.55 -19.84
C PHE A 312 -1.25 -6.39 -20.75
N ARG A 313 -2.40 -5.80 -20.48
CA ARG A 313 -2.98 -4.71 -21.26
C ARG A 313 -2.65 -3.35 -20.66
N THR A 314 -2.85 -3.22 -19.35
CA THR A 314 -2.74 -1.98 -18.60
C THR A 314 -1.29 -1.63 -18.23
N LYS A 315 -1.03 -0.35 -18.01
CA LYS A 315 0.29 0.15 -17.59
C LYS A 315 0.70 -0.40 -16.21
N GLY A 316 -0.25 -0.46 -15.27
CA GLY A 316 -0.02 -0.96 -13.92
C GLY A 316 0.40 -2.43 -13.90
N ALA A 317 -0.37 -3.31 -14.56
CA ALA A 317 -0.05 -4.74 -14.63
C ALA A 317 1.28 -5.01 -15.34
N LYS A 318 1.62 -4.24 -16.39
CA LYS A 318 2.93 -4.31 -17.07
C LYS A 318 4.08 -3.97 -16.14
N GLN A 319 3.98 -2.88 -15.37
CA GLN A 319 5.02 -2.51 -14.42
C GLN A 319 5.15 -3.56 -13.32
N TRP A 320 4.04 -4.04 -12.75
CA TRP A 320 4.05 -5.12 -11.77
C TRP A 320 4.79 -6.36 -12.31
N SER A 321 4.45 -6.78 -13.52
CA SER A 321 5.07 -7.93 -14.19
C SER A 321 6.57 -7.75 -14.38
N ALA A 322 7.02 -6.54 -14.74
CA ALA A 322 8.44 -6.20 -14.89
C ALA A 322 9.19 -6.20 -13.55
N LEU A 323 8.54 -5.78 -12.46
CA LEU A 323 9.12 -5.72 -11.11
C LEU A 323 9.21 -7.09 -10.43
N LYS A 324 8.27 -8.01 -10.72
CA LYS A 324 8.12 -9.28 -10.01
C LYS A 324 9.40 -10.13 -9.93
N PRO A 325 10.21 -10.30 -11.00
CA PRO A 325 11.45 -11.09 -10.91
C PRO A 325 12.48 -10.50 -9.94
N THR A 326 12.64 -9.16 -9.93
CA THR A 326 13.53 -8.45 -9.00
C THR A 326 13.00 -8.54 -7.58
N ASN A 327 11.68 -8.35 -7.40
CA ASN A 327 11.01 -8.49 -6.12
C ASN A 327 11.24 -9.89 -5.50
N ASP A 328 11.16 -10.95 -6.30
CA ASP A 328 11.40 -12.32 -5.84
C ASP A 328 12.86 -12.58 -5.44
N LYS A 329 13.83 -11.88 -6.05
CA LYS A 329 15.23 -11.93 -5.61
C LYS A 329 15.41 -11.23 -4.26
N ILE A 330 14.78 -10.06 -4.09
CA ILE A 330 14.82 -9.28 -2.84
C ILE A 330 14.20 -10.09 -1.68
N LEU A 331 12.99 -10.62 -1.88
CA LEU A 331 12.31 -11.42 -0.85
C LEU A 331 13.15 -12.63 -0.41
N ARG A 332 13.74 -13.37 -1.36
CA ARG A 332 14.64 -14.48 -1.05
C ARG A 332 15.89 -14.05 -0.29
N ALA A 333 16.46 -12.89 -0.62
CA ALA A 333 17.62 -12.35 0.10
C ALA A 333 17.25 -11.95 1.54
N LEU A 334 16.02 -11.47 1.76
CA LEU A 334 15.47 -11.15 3.09
C LEU A 334 15.05 -12.40 3.89
N GLY A 335 14.93 -13.56 3.23
CA GLY A 335 14.64 -14.85 3.86
C GLY A 335 13.18 -15.32 3.73
N PHE A 336 12.44 -14.79 2.76
CA PHE A 336 11.07 -15.18 2.44
C PHE A 336 10.98 -16.16 1.26
#